data_AF-L0AA54-F1
#
_entry.id   AF-L0AA54-F1
#
_cell.length_a   1.000
_cell.length_b   1.000
_cell.length_c   1.000
_cell.angle_alpha   90.00
_cell.angle_beta   90.00
_cell.angle_gamma   90.00
#
_symmetry.space_group_name_H-M   'P 1'
#
loop_
_entity.id
_entity.type
_entity.pdbx_description
1 polymer ?
#
loop_
_entity_poly.entity_id
_entity_poly.type
_entity_poly.pdbx_seq_one_letter_code
_entity_poly.pdbx_strand_id
1 'polypeptide(L)'
;MDKKKIYWIIKQILLGILEGILYSIVYIYLLPFLLTLISSTLSNQITAITSLLPSEIYIYIGLFVGLDVVARIMKGTIYNPLLRATSSLLGLLIILSYFNNGILSAGPITINGVQAYITLNLSIILLIYIAFIIAPGIIIPFIEYFVENK
;
A
#
# COMPACT_ATOMS: atom_id res chain seq x y z
N MET A 1 -25.15 1.19 -29.14
CA MET A 1 -23.86 1.20 -28.40
C MET A 1 -22.90 0.25 -29.09
N ASP A 2 -21.76 0.73 -29.57
CA ASP A 2 -20.83 -0.08 -30.37
C ASP A 2 -20.24 -1.25 -29.57
N LYS A 3 -20.35 -2.48 -30.10
CA LYS A 3 -19.78 -3.70 -29.49
C LYS A 3 -18.27 -3.53 -29.16
N LYS A 4 -17.55 -2.76 -29.99
CA LYS A 4 -16.13 -2.42 -29.77
C LYS A 4 -15.90 -1.56 -28.53
N LYS A 5 -16.76 -0.56 -28.27
CA LYS A 5 -16.68 0.28 -27.06
C LYS A 5 -16.96 -0.53 -25.81
N ILE A 6 -17.97 -1.41 -25.86
CA ILE A 6 -18.32 -2.29 -24.74
C ILE A 6 -17.15 -3.22 -24.39
N TYR A 7 -16.55 -3.86 -25.40
CA TYR A 7 -15.38 -4.72 -25.20
C TYR A 7 -14.19 -3.95 -24.59
N TRP A 8 -13.93 -2.73 -25.07
CA TRP A 8 -12.86 -1.90 -24.51
C TRP A 8 -13.11 -1.54 -23.04
N ILE A 9 -14.34 -1.14 -22.68
CA ILE A 9 -14.71 -0.80 -21.29
C ILE A 9 -14.54 -2.02 -20.39
N ILE A 10 -15.07 -3.19 -20.79
CA ILE A 10 -14.96 -4.43 -20.00
C ILE A 10 -13.49 -4.79 -19.79
N LYS A 11 -12.66 -4.67 -20.83
CA LYS A 11 -11.22 -4.92 -20.73
C LYS A 11 -10.55 -3.99 -19.71
N GLN A 12 -10.86 -2.69 -19.72
CA GLN A 12 -10.28 -1.75 -18.75
C GLN A 12 -10.73 -2.04 -17.32
N ILE A 13 -12.01 -2.39 -17.13
CA ILE A 13 -12.54 -2.78 -15.82
C ILE A 13 -11.80 -4.00 -15.29
N LEU A 14 -11.66 -5.06 -16.09
CA LEU A 14 -11.03 -6.31 -15.67
C LEU A 14 -9.54 -6.09 -15.32
N LEU A 15 -8.83 -5.29 -16.12
CA LEU A 15 -7.45 -4.92 -15.85
C LEU A 15 -7.29 -4.03 -14.61
N GLY A 16 -8.25 -3.15 -14.33
CA GLY A 16 -8.23 -2.29 -13.14
C GLY A 16 -8.52 -3.08 -11.88
N ILE A 17 -9.47 -4.03 -11.95
CA ILE A 17 -9.73 -4.98 -10.87
C ILE A 17 -8.47 -5.78 -10.56
N LEU A 18 -7.78 -6.28 -11.58
CA LEU A 18 -6.55 -7.05 -11.39
C LEU A 18 -5.45 -6.24 -10.69
N GLU A 19 -5.23 -4.99 -11.12
CA GLU A 19 -4.25 -4.08 -10.47
C GLU A 19 -4.64 -3.79 -9.01
N GLY A 20 -5.89 -3.41 -8.77
CA GLY A 20 -6.35 -3.09 -7.42
C GLY A 20 -6.30 -4.30 -6.48
N ILE A 21 -6.57 -5.51 -6.98
CA ILE A 21 -6.38 -6.75 -6.22
C ILE A 21 -4.90 -6.96 -5.91
N LEU A 22 -3.98 -6.74 -6.86
CA LEU A 22 -2.55 -6.88 -6.60
C LEU A 22 -2.08 -5.91 -5.52
N TYR A 23 -2.49 -4.64 -5.57
CA TYR A 23 -2.17 -3.67 -4.53
C TYR A 23 -2.76 -4.08 -3.18
N SER A 24 -4.00 -4.57 -3.18
CA SER A 24 -4.64 -5.08 -1.97
C SER A 24 -3.87 -6.25 -1.37
N ILE A 25 -3.42 -7.22 -2.19
CA ILE A 25 -2.62 -8.35 -1.73
C ILE A 25 -1.32 -7.85 -1.09
N VAL A 26 -0.62 -6.92 -1.74
CA VAL A 26 0.66 -6.41 -1.23
C VAL A 26 0.48 -5.68 0.09
N TYR A 27 -0.44 -4.71 0.17
CA TYR A 27 -0.55 -3.82 1.32
C TYR A 27 -1.36 -4.41 2.48
N ILE A 28 -2.40 -5.20 2.19
CA ILE A 28 -3.34 -5.70 3.21
C ILE A 28 -2.98 -7.09 3.70
N TYR A 29 -2.31 -7.92 2.87
CA TYR A 29 -2.00 -9.30 3.23
C TYR A 29 -0.50 -9.55 3.38
N LEU A 30 0.29 -9.21 2.35
CA LEU A 30 1.71 -9.53 2.31
C LEU A 30 2.51 -8.70 3.33
N LEU A 31 2.24 -7.40 3.41
CA LEU A 31 2.91 -6.50 4.33
C LEU A 31 2.72 -6.89 5.81
N PRO A 32 1.48 -7.08 6.32
CA PRO A 32 1.29 -7.55 7.69
C PRO A 32 1.85 -8.96 7.92
N PHE A 33 1.81 -9.84 6.93
CA PHE A 33 2.43 -11.16 7.03
C PHE A 33 3.96 -11.06 7.22
N LEU A 34 4.64 -10.27 6.39
CA LEU A 34 6.09 -10.03 6.49
C LEU A 34 6.45 -9.40 7.83
N LEU A 35 5.66 -8.42 8.28
CA LEU A 35 5.83 -7.80 9.58
C LEU A 35 5.67 -8.79 10.73
N THR A 36 4.67 -9.68 10.64
CA THR A 36 4.47 -10.74 11.63
C THR A 36 5.68 -11.67 11.68
N LEU A 37 6.24 -12.05 10.52
CA LEU A 37 7.40 -12.93 10.41
C LEU A 37 8.68 -12.28 10.98
N ILE A 38 8.88 -10.98 10.75
CA ILE A 38 9.99 -10.23 11.35
C ILE A 38 9.78 -10.09 12.87
N SER A 39 8.55 -9.84 13.31
CA SER A 39 8.25 -9.68 14.73
C SER A 39 8.42 -10.98 15.54
N SER A 40 8.00 -12.11 14.97
CA SER A 40 8.10 -13.42 15.64
C SER A 40 9.55 -13.89 15.78
N THR A 41 10.46 -13.40 14.94
CA THR A 41 11.90 -13.67 15.04
C THR A 41 12.62 -12.76 16.04
N LEU A 42 12.10 -11.56 16.33
CA LEU A 42 12.73 -10.59 17.25
C LEU A 42 12.34 -10.78 18.73
N SER A 43 11.12 -11.25 19.04
CA SER A 43 10.77 -11.83 20.35
C SER A 43 9.30 -12.31 20.33
N ASN A 44 8.97 -13.35 21.10
CA ASN A 44 7.58 -13.82 21.32
C ASN A 44 6.63 -12.78 21.96
N GLN A 45 7.08 -11.54 22.19
CA GLN A 45 6.34 -10.49 22.89
C GLN A 45 6.05 -9.26 22.05
N ILE A 46 6.45 -9.21 20.78
CA ILE A 46 5.93 -8.17 19.88
C ILE A 46 4.44 -8.49 19.72
N THR A 47 3.62 -7.65 20.34
CA THR A 47 2.17 -7.71 20.26
C THR A 47 1.79 -7.84 18.80
N ALA A 48 1.02 -8.90 18.50
CA ALA A 48 0.51 -9.16 17.16
C ALA A 48 -0.03 -7.85 16.60
N ILE A 49 0.63 -7.35 15.56
CA ILE A 49 0.24 -6.12 14.87
C ILE A 49 -1.22 -6.29 14.55
N THR A 50 -2.03 -5.42 15.16
CA THR A 50 -3.48 -5.52 15.21
C THR A 50 -4.00 -5.91 13.84
N SER A 51 -4.56 -7.10 13.73
CA SER A 51 -5.25 -7.53 12.51
C SER A 51 -6.30 -6.48 12.22
N LEU A 52 -6.26 -5.83 11.05
CA LEU A 52 -7.38 -5.00 10.63
C LEU A 52 -8.66 -5.82 10.79
N LEU A 53 -9.70 -5.18 11.32
CA LEU A 53 -11.00 -5.83 11.43
C LEU A 53 -11.44 -6.27 10.03
N PRO A 54 -12.11 -7.44 9.88
CA PRO A 54 -12.50 -7.96 8.58
C PRO A 54 -13.27 -6.94 7.72
N SER A 55 -14.08 -6.08 8.36
CA SER A 55 -14.84 -5.01 7.70
C SER A 55 -13.95 -3.91 7.09
N GLU A 56 -12.84 -3.58 7.73
CA GLU A 56 -11.92 -2.53 7.26
C GLU A 56 -11.12 -3.03 6.05
N ILE A 57 -10.75 -4.31 6.04
CA ILE A 57 -10.07 -4.97 4.91
C ILE A 57 -10.88 -4.81 3.61
N TYR A 58 -12.19 -5.07 3.66
CA TYR A 58 -13.05 -4.92 2.48
C TYR A 58 -13.12 -3.48 1.97
N ILE A 59 -13.06 -2.48 2.86
CA ILE A 59 -13.04 -1.07 2.48
C ILE A 59 -11.75 -0.73 1.73
N TYR A 60 -10.59 -1.17 2.24
CA TYR A 60 -9.32 -0.93 1.55
C TYR A 60 -9.24 -1.64 0.20
N ILE A 61 -9.72 -2.89 0.10
CA ILE A 61 -9.81 -3.60 -1.17
C ILE A 61 -10.70 -2.83 -2.16
N GLY A 62 -11.87 -2.39 -1.69
CA GLY A 62 -12.79 -1.59 -2.49
C GLY A 62 -12.19 -0.27 -2.98
N LEU A 63 -11.39 0.40 -2.13
CA LEU A 63 -10.69 1.63 -2.50
C LEU A 63 -9.61 1.39 -3.56
N PHE A 64 -8.74 0.39 -3.38
CA PHE A 64 -7.71 0.08 -4.38
C PHE A 64 -8.32 -0.32 -5.73
N VAL A 65 -9.27 -1.26 -5.72
CA VAL A 65 -9.98 -1.69 -6.92
C VAL A 65 -10.73 -0.54 -7.57
N GLY A 66 -11.46 0.25 -6.78
CA GLY A 66 -12.22 1.39 -7.29
C GLY A 66 -11.33 2.44 -7.94
N LEU A 67 -10.25 2.84 -7.27
CA LEU A 67 -9.32 3.85 -7.78
C LEU A 67 -8.64 3.39 -9.08
N ASP A 68 -8.17 2.14 -9.15
CA ASP A 68 -7.45 1.64 -10.33
C ASP A 68 -8.38 1.38 -11.52
N VAL A 69 -9.61 0.91 -11.27
CA VAL A 69 -10.65 0.78 -12.31
C VAL A 69 -11.00 2.15 -12.89
N VAL A 70 -11.28 3.13 -12.03
CA VAL A 70 -11.62 4.49 -12.50
C VAL A 70 -10.44 5.13 -13.20
N ALA A 71 -9.21 4.97 -12.70
CA ALA A 71 -8.00 5.47 -13.33
C ALA A 71 -7.83 4.95 -14.77
N ARG A 72 -8.06 3.64 -14.98
CA ARG A 72 -7.99 3.03 -16.32
C ARG A 72 -9.10 3.48 -17.25
N ILE A 73 -10.32 3.62 -16.75
CA ILE A 73 -11.43 4.15 -17.56
C ILE A 73 -11.14 5.59 -17.99
N MET A 74 -10.54 6.38 -17.09
CA MET A 74 -10.18 7.78 -17.33
C MET A 74 -8.82 7.95 -18.00
N LYS A 75 -8.23 6.88 -18.56
CA LYS A 75 -6.93 6.94 -19.26
C LYS A 75 -6.96 8.01 -20.36
N GLY A 76 -5.93 8.85 -20.40
CA GLY A 76 -5.82 10.00 -21.32
C GLY A 76 -6.37 11.31 -20.75
N THR A 77 -7.02 11.30 -19.59
CA THR A 77 -7.43 12.53 -18.88
C THR A 77 -6.48 12.84 -17.72
N ILE A 78 -6.51 14.08 -17.22
CA ILE A 78 -5.72 14.51 -16.04
C ILE A 78 -6.09 13.75 -14.76
N TYR A 79 -7.26 13.10 -14.74
CA TYR A 79 -7.72 12.33 -13.59
C TYR A 79 -7.03 10.97 -13.46
N ASN A 80 -6.55 10.37 -14.55
CA ASN A 80 -5.80 9.11 -14.50
C ASN A 80 -4.55 9.21 -13.59
N PRO A 81 -3.61 10.15 -13.81
CA PRO A 81 -2.44 10.27 -12.94
C PRO A 81 -2.81 10.63 -11.50
N LEU A 82 -3.85 11.45 -11.27
CA LEU A 82 -4.32 11.78 -9.93
C LEU A 82 -4.84 10.55 -9.16
N LEU A 83 -5.63 9.70 -9.81
CA LEU A 83 -6.19 8.50 -9.19
C LEU A 83 -5.10 7.46 -8.89
N ARG A 84 -4.12 7.28 -9.80
CA ARG A 84 -2.96 6.41 -9.58
C ARG A 84 -2.06 6.91 -8.45
N ALA A 85 -1.82 8.21 -8.37
CA ALA A 85 -1.08 8.82 -7.27
C ALA A 85 -1.82 8.63 -5.94
N THR A 86 -3.15 8.77 -5.94
CA THR A 86 -3.98 8.54 -4.76
C THR A 86 -3.91 7.08 -4.29
N SER A 87 -3.96 6.12 -5.22
CA SER A 87 -3.76 4.68 -4.93
C SER A 87 -2.39 4.44 -4.28
N SER A 88 -1.33 5.04 -4.82
CA SER A 88 0.03 4.94 -4.26
C SER A 88 0.16 5.57 -2.87
N LEU A 89 -0.48 6.73 -2.66
CA LEU A 89 -0.53 7.42 -1.37
C LEU A 89 -1.29 6.60 -0.31
N LEU A 90 -2.39 5.95 -0.68
CA LEU A 90 -3.10 5.03 0.22
C LEU A 90 -2.19 3.88 0.66
N GLY A 91 -1.42 3.29 -0.26
CA GLY A 91 -0.41 2.29 0.08
C GLY A 91 0.61 2.78 1.11
N LEU A 92 1.12 4.00 0.93
CA LEU A 92 2.04 4.63 1.90
C LEU A 92 1.39 4.84 3.26
N LEU A 93 0.15 5.34 3.31
CA LEU A 93 -0.57 5.57 4.57
C LEU A 93 -0.77 4.27 5.34
N ILE A 94 -1.11 3.19 4.65
CA ILE A 94 -1.23 1.86 5.25
C ILE A 94 0.11 1.43 5.86
N ILE A 95 1.21 1.57 5.12
CA ILE A 95 2.55 1.26 5.63
C ILE A 95 2.88 2.09 6.87
N LEU A 96 2.69 3.40 6.82
CA LEU A 96 2.96 4.28 7.96
C LEU A 96 2.14 3.89 9.20
N SER A 97 0.88 3.48 9.00
CA SER A 97 0.02 3.03 10.09
C SER A 97 0.58 1.79 10.81
N TYR A 98 1.22 0.87 10.08
CA TYR A 98 1.83 -0.32 10.66
C TYR A 98 3.14 -0.05 11.41
N PHE A 99 3.91 0.94 10.99
CA PHE A 99 5.26 1.18 11.53
C PHE A 99 5.31 2.16 12.70
N ASN A 100 4.17 2.62 13.23
CA ASN A 100 4.09 3.60 14.33
C ASN A 100 5.11 4.74 14.17
N ASN A 101 5.09 5.39 12.99
CA ASN A 101 6.02 6.45 12.56
C ASN A 101 7.51 6.03 12.43
N GLY A 102 7.79 4.74 12.26
CA GLY A 102 9.13 4.21 12.01
C GLY A 102 9.86 3.69 13.26
N ILE A 103 9.15 3.38 14.34
CA ILE A 103 9.76 2.80 15.55
C ILE A 103 9.11 1.45 15.85
N LEU A 104 9.89 0.38 15.75
CA LEU A 104 9.51 -0.95 16.24
C LEU A 104 10.08 -1.14 17.64
N SER A 105 9.22 -1.27 18.64
CA SER A 105 9.63 -1.54 20.02
C SER A 105 9.33 -2.99 20.38
N ALA A 106 10.35 -3.73 20.80
CA ALA A 106 10.23 -5.07 21.36
C ALA A 106 10.51 -5.02 22.87
N GLY A 107 9.54 -5.45 23.68
CA GLY A 107 9.68 -5.49 25.13
C GLY A 107 8.35 -5.36 25.88
N PRO A 108 8.37 -5.46 27.23
CA PRO A 108 9.58 -5.40 28.06
C PRO A 108 10.31 -6.74 28.21
N ILE A 109 11.62 -6.74 27.99
CA ILE A 109 12.53 -7.83 28.36
C ILE A 109 12.95 -7.59 29.80
N THR A 110 12.64 -8.52 30.70
CA THR A 110 12.99 -8.41 32.12
C THR A 110 14.41 -8.91 32.33
N ILE A 111 15.35 -8.00 32.64
CA ILE A 111 16.72 -8.34 33.01
C ILE A 111 16.92 -7.91 34.46
N ASN A 112 17.12 -8.87 35.38
CA ASN A 112 17.34 -8.61 36.81
C ASN A 112 16.30 -7.67 37.46
N GLY A 113 15.02 -7.80 37.10
CA GLY A 113 13.93 -6.97 37.64
C GLY A 113 13.78 -5.58 37.02
N VAL A 114 14.68 -5.18 36.11
CA VAL A 114 14.56 -3.97 35.30
C VAL A 114 13.90 -4.33 33.97
N GLN A 115 12.84 -3.61 33.61
CA GLN A 115 12.18 -3.73 32.31
C GLN A 115 12.96 -2.90 31.28
N ALA A 116 13.50 -3.58 30.26
CA ALA A 116 14.17 -2.93 29.14
C ALA A 116 13.36 -3.10 27.85
N TYR A 117 13.29 -2.04 27.05
CA TYR A 117 12.69 -2.06 25.71
C TYR A 117 13.79 -1.93 24.67
N ILE A 118 13.80 -2.81 23.67
CA ILE A 118 14.65 -2.69 22.50
C ILE A 118 13.85 -1.95 21.45
N THR A 119 14.28 -0.74 21.10
CA THR A 119 13.65 0.06 20.04
C THR A 119 14.51 0.03 18.78
N LEU A 120 13.93 -0.37 17.67
CA LEU A 120 14.55 -0.34 16.36
C LEU A 120 13.92 0.80 15.54
N ASN A 121 14.76 1.77 15.17
CA ASN A 121 14.35 2.89 14.35
C ASN A 121 14.48 2.51 12.86
N LEU A 122 13.34 2.45 12.16
CA LEU A 122 13.21 2.14 10.74
C LEU A 122 13.11 3.38 9.85
N SER A 123 13.24 4.60 10.37
CA SER A 123 13.05 5.84 9.60
C SER A 123 13.89 5.88 8.32
N ILE A 124 15.12 5.36 8.34
CA ILE A 124 16.00 5.30 7.16
C ILE A 124 15.45 4.34 6.10
N ILE A 125 15.00 3.15 6.51
CA ILE A 125 14.41 2.15 5.60
C ILE A 125 13.12 2.71 5.00
N LEU A 126 12.32 3.38 5.82
CA LEU A 126 11.08 4.00 5.40
C LEU A 126 11.31 5.16 4.43
N LEU A 127 12.39 5.93 4.62
CA LEU A 127 12.83 6.98 3.68
C LEU A 127 13.23 6.38 2.33
N ILE A 128 14.00 5.28 2.31
CA ILE A 128 14.39 4.58 1.08
C ILE A 128 13.14 4.06 0.36
N TYR A 129 12.20 3.47 1.11
CA TYR A 129 10.92 3.01 0.56
C TYR A 129 10.14 4.14 -0.10
N ILE A 130 10.03 5.30 0.56
CA ILE A 130 9.35 6.47 0.00
C ILE A 130 10.06 6.96 -1.26
N ALA A 131 11.38 7.11 -1.21
CA ALA A 131 12.16 7.70 -2.30
C ALA A 131 12.17 6.84 -3.57
N PHE A 132 12.23 5.51 -3.43
CA PHE A 132 12.45 4.60 -4.55
C PHE A 132 11.21 3.81 -4.98
N ILE A 133 10.18 3.71 -4.16
CA ILE A 133 8.96 2.96 -4.49
C ILE A 133 7.77 3.91 -4.62
N ILE A 134 7.49 4.71 -3.58
CA ILE A 134 6.30 5.56 -3.57
C ILE A 134 6.45 6.78 -4.49
N ALA A 135 7.56 7.51 -4.40
CA ALA A 135 7.76 8.70 -5.21
C ALA A 135 7.70 8.39 -6.72
N PRO A 136 8.36 7.33 -7.23
CA PRO A 136 8.17 6.92 -8.63
C PRO A 136 6.73 6.49 -8.94
N GLY A 137 6.07 5.76 -8.04
CA GLY A 137 4.66 5.37 -8.20
C GLY A 137 3.70 6.56 -8.34
N ILE A 138 4.01 7.68 -7.68
CA ILE A 138 3.28 8.94 -7.80
C ILE A 138 3.67 9.70 -9.07
N ILE A 139 4.96 9.81 -9.37
CA ILE A 139 5.49 10.70 -10.42
C ILE A 139 5.33 10.11 -11.82
N ILE A 140 5.58 8.82 -12.02
CA ILE A 140 5.55 8.16 -13.33
C ILE A 140 4.21 8.35 -14.05
N PRO A 141 3.04 8.16 -13.39
CA PRO A 141 1.75 8.41 -14.05
C PRO A 141 1.60 9.82 -14.61
N PHE A 142 2.15 10.85 -13.94
CA PHE A 142 2.15 12.21 -14.47
C PHE A 142 3.08 12.36 -15.67
N ILE A 143 4.27 11.77 -15.61
CA ILE A 143 5.20 11.78 -16.75
C ILE A 143 4.54 11.11 -17.96
N GLU A 144 3.95 9.92 -17.79
CA GLU A 144 3.21 9.21 -18.85
C GLU A 144 2.12 10.11 -19.44
N TYR A 145 1.31 10.75 -18.59
CA TYR A 145 0.26 11.65 -19.04
C TYR A 145 0.79 12.84 -19.86
N PHE A 146 1.86 13.50 -19.42
CA PHE A 146 2.42 14.67 -20.12
C PHE A 146 3.23 14.31 -21.37
N VAL A 147 3.80 13.11 -21.43
CA VAL A 147 4.57 12.63 -22.58
C VAL A 147 3.66 12.04 -23.66
N GLU A 148 2.64 11.26 -23.29
CA GLU A 148 1.70 10.63 -24.24
C GLU A 148 0.70 11.62 -24.87
N ASN A 149 0.48 12.79 -24.25
CA ASN A 149 -0.42 13.84 -24.76
C ASN A 149 0.31 15.00 -25.47
N LYS A 150 1.58 14.82 -25.84
CA LYS A 150 2.31 15.69 -26.78
C LYS A 150 2.20 15.14 -28.20
#